data_AF-A0A954Z2H5-F1
#
_entry.id   AF-A0A954Z2H5-F1
#
_cell.length_a   1.000
_cell.length_b   1.000
_cell.length_c   1.000
_cell.angle_alpha   90.00
_cell.angle_beta   90.00
_cell.angle_gamma   90.00
#
_symmetry.space_group_name_H-M   'P 1'
#
loop_
_entity.id
_entity.type
_entity.pdbx_description
1 polymer ?
#
loop_
_entity_poly.entity_id
_entity_poly.type
_entity_poly.pdbx_seq_one_letter_code
_entity_poly.pdbx_strand_id
1 'polypeptide(L)'
;MRRMPENLALIVSRIKRRATVRSCLAVAGMIAGAPLCLHAALILGTLFWISIGRMLHFAYPWSYWFWGTALLTIPLLFRMEVRTNGDYLGEVARDLDHDQRTSSPSLHAAAVMPAAFLGAVAYHAAANPRAATAGFVELFITGPRWVLAGARHLRLVNKIPKVSLERTAGVVRTLLDHDRGLEPKDLLGDFESRDELQESLIWLAFYGWIGVSKSGDRVYIYSESRRFLTAQSSN
;
A
#
# COMPACT_ATOMS: atom_id res chain seq x y z
N MET A 1 32.48 -9.42 -26.20
CA MET A 1 31.17 -9.78 -25.64
C MET A 1 31.25 -11.17 -25.03
N ARG A 2 31.33 -11.30 -23.69
CA ARG A 2 31.22 -12.62 -23.04
C ARG A 2 29.75 -13.04 -23.09
N ARG A 3 29.45 -14.27 -23.53
CA ARG A 3 28.09 -14.81 -23.45
C ARG A 3 27.70 -14.89 -21.97
N MET A 4 26.62 -14.19 -21.61
CA MET A 4 26.03 -14.26 -20.29
C MET A 4 25.50 -15.69 -20.09
N PRO A 5 25.81 -16.37 -18.97
CA PRO A 5 25.28 -17.71 -18.73
C PRO A 5 23.74 -17.65 -18.73
N GLU A 6 23.10 -18.61 -19.39
CA GLU A 6 21.65 -18.60 -19.67
C GLU A 6 20.82 -18.39 -18.39
N ASN A 7 21.27 -18.96 -17.27
CA ASN A 7 20.64 -18.79 -15.95
C ASN A 7 20.58 -17.33 -15.47
N LEU A 8 21.61 -16.53 -15.74
CA LEU A 8 21.62 -15.11 -15.33
C LEU A 8 20.66 -14.28 -16.19
N ALA A 9 20.59 -14.54 -17.50
CA ALA A 9 19.67 -13.82 -18.39
C ALA A 9 18.21 -14.03 -17.96
N LEU A 10 17.87 -15.25 -17.54
CA LEU A 10 16.56 -15.57 -17.00
C LEU A 10 16.28 -14.81 -15.68
N ILE A 11 17.22 -14.76 -14.74
CA ILE A 11 17.07 -14.00 -13.49
C ILE A 11 16.86 -12.50 -13.80
N VAL A 12 17.66 -11.92 -14.70
CA VAL A 12 17.51 -10.52 -15.13
C VAL A 12 16.11 -10.26 -15.69
N SER A 13 15.60 -11.12 -16.56
CA SER A 13 14.27 -10.96 -17.15
C SER A 13 13.16 -10.94 -16.09
N ARG A 14 13.29 -11.78 -15.05
CA ARG A 14 12.32 -11.89 -13.95
C ARG A 14 12.38 -10.71 -13.00
N ILE A 15 13.59 -10.27 -12.66
CA ILE A 15 13.84 -9.07 -11.87
C ILE A 15 13.21 -7.85 -12.55
N LYS A 16 13.45 -7.69 -13.86
CA LYS A 16 12.87 -6.62 -14.68
C LYS A 16 11.34 -6.71 -14.72
N ARG A 17 10.77 -7.91 -14.93
CA ARG A 17 9.31 -8.11 -14.97
C ARG A 17 8.64 -7.67 -13.68
N ARG A 18 9.16 -8.05 -12.51
CA ARG A 18 8.57 -7.63 -11.22
C ARG A 18 8.65 -6.13 -11.01
N ALA A 19 9.77 -5.51 -11.39
CA ALA A 19 9.91 -4.05 -11.35
C ALA A 19 8.87 -3.35 -12.23
N THR A 20 8.69 -3.81 -13.47
CA THR A 20 7.65 -3.30 -14.37
C THR A 20 6.25 -3.48 -13.80
N VAL A 21 5.92 -4.68 -13.28
CA VAL A 21 4.61 -4.95 -12.68
C VAL A 21 4.34 -4.02 -11.49
N ARG A 22 5.30 -3.79 -10.60
CA ARG A 22 5.13 -2.87 -9.46
C ARG A 22 4.91 -1.43 -9.92
N SER A 23 5.66 -0.96 -10.91
CA SER A 23 5.44 0.37 -11.48
C SER A 23 4.06 0.49 -12.15
N CYS A 24 3.63 -0.54 -12.89
CA CYS A 24 2.29 -0.58 -13.48
C CYS A 24 1.20 -0.57 -12.41
N LEU A 25 1.36 -1.34 -11.32
CA LEU A 25 0.41 -1.36 -10.21
C LEU A 25 0.35 0.00 -9.49
N ALA A 26 1.47 0.69 -9.33
CA ALA A 26 1.49 2.03 -8.76
C ALA A 26 0.69 3.02 -9.62
N VAL A 27 0.88 3.00 -10.95
CA VAL A 27 0.12 3.84 -11.88
C VAL A 27 -1.35 3.46 -11.90
N ALA A 28 -1.67 2.17 -11.98
CA ALA A 28 -3.04 1.66 -11.94
C ALA A 28 -3.75 2.05 -10.64
N GLY A 29 -3.05 1.97 -9.50
CA GLY A 29 -3.54 2.41 -8.20
C GLY A 29 -3.87 3.90 -8.16
N MET A 30 -3.05 4.75 -8.78
CA MET A 30 -3.37 6.18 -8.90
C MET A 30 -4.60 6.43 -9.77
N ILE A 31 -4.69 5.75 -10.93
CA ILE A 31 -5.81 5.90 -11.87
C ILE A 31 -7.11 5.42 -11.23
N ALA A 32 -7.09 4.29 -10.52
CA ALA A 32 -8.26 3.75 -9.82
C ALA A 32 -8.59 4.53 -8.54
N GLY A 33 -7.58 5.06 -7.84
CA GLY A 33 -7.75 5.85 -6.61
C GLY A 33 -8.37 7.22 -6.85
N ALA A 34 -8.08 7.87 -7.99
CA ALA A 34 -8.61 9.19 -8.32
C ALA A 34 -10.15 9.28 -8.33
N PRO A 35 -10.90 8.39 -9.02
CA PRO A 35 -12.37 8.39 -8.93
C PRO A 35 -12.89 7.95 -7.55
N LEU A 36 -12.14 7.12 -6.81
CA LEU A 36 -12.49 6.76 -5.44
C LEU A 36 -12.49 7.98 -4.50
N CYS A 37 -11.64 8.98 -4.74
CA CYS A 37 -11.65 10.24 -3.98
C CYS A 37 -12.99 11.00 -4.08
N LEU A 38 -13.78 10.79 -5.14
CA LEU A 38 -15.07 11.47 -5.33
C LEU A 38 -16.20 10.83 -4.52
N HIS A 39 -16.02 9.61 -4.00
CA HIS A 39 -17.09 8.90 -3.29
C HIS A 39 -17.52 9.61 -2.00
N ALA A 40 -16.57 10.19 -1.25
CA ALA A 40 -16.86 10.96 -0.05
C ALA A 40 -17.73 12.19 -0.37
N ALA A 41 -17.38 12.93 -1.43
CA ALA A 41 -18.14 14.08 -1.90
C ALA A 41 -19.53 13.70 -2.43
N LEU A 42 -19.63 12.55 -3.12
CA LEU A 42 -20.91 12.01 -3.59
C LEU A 42 -21.87 11.75 -2.42
N ILE A 43 -21.39 11.07 -1.39
CA ILE A 43 -22.20 10.71 -0.21
C ILE A 43 -22.57 11.97 0.57
N LEU A 44 -21.57 12.79 0.94
CA LEU A 44 -21.81 13.99 1.74
C LEU A 44 -22.65 15.03 0.99
N GLY A 45 -22.37 15.26 -0.30
CA GLY A 45 -23.14 16.17 -1.14
C GLY A 45 -24.60 15.75 -1.26
N THR A 46 -24.86 14.44 -1.39
CA THR A 46 -26.24 13.92 -1.43
C THR A 46 -26.95 14.09 -0.10
N LEU A 47 -26.26 13.81 1.03
CA LEU A 47 -26.82 14.02 2.36
C LEU A 47 -27.17 15.49 2.62
N PHE A 48 -26.29 16.43 2.28
CA PHE A 48 -26.56 17.87 2.41
C PHE A 48 -27.71 18.32 1.51
N TRP A 49 -27.72 17.87 0.25
CA TRP A 49 -28.78 18.23 -0.69
C TRP A 49 -30.16 17.79 -0.18
N ILE A 50 -30.32 16.55 0.29
CA ILE A 50 -31.58 16.05 0.83
C ILE A 50 -31.96 16.81 2.11
N SER A 51 -31.00 17.00 3.02
CA SER A 51 -31.25 17.60 4.34
C SER A 51 -31.66 19.07 4.23
N ILE A 52 -30.92 19.85 3.43
CA ILE A 52 -31.13 21.29 3.27
C ILE A 52 -32.32 21.56 2.35
N GLY A 53 -32.49 20.77 1.28
CA GLY A 53 -33.65 20.88 0.39
C GLY A 53 -34.97 20.65 1.12
N ARG A 54 -35.00 19.71 2.07
CA ARG A 54 -36.16 19.49 2.94
C ARG A 54 -36.40 20.63 3.93
N MET A 55 -35.34 21.21 4.49
CA MET A 55 -35.43 22.25 5.51
C MET A 55 -35.82 23.62 4.96
N LEU A 56 -35.28 24.00 3.79
CA LEU A 56 -35.45 25.35 3.24
C LEU A 56 -36.57 25.45 2.19
N HIS A 57 -37.20 24.34 1.80
CA HIS A 57 -38.17 24.29 0.69
C HIS A 57 -37.64 24.86 -0.65
N PHE A 58 -36.32 25.03 -0.80
CA PHE A 58 -35.66 25.49 -2.02
C PHE A 58 -34.75 24.39 -2.57
N ALA A 59 -34.85 24.14 -3.87
CA ALA A 59 -34.10 23.10 -4.56
C ALA A 59 -32.95 23.70 -5.38
N TYR A 60 -31.78 23.87 -4.76
CA TYR A 60 -30.54 24.04 -5.54
C TYR A 60 -30.21 22.75 -6.30
N PRO A 61 -29.63 22.82 -7.51
CA PRO A 61 -29.18 21.64 -8.22
C PRO A 61 -28.17 20.84 -7.39
N TRP A 62 -28.32 19.51 -7.37
CA TRP A 62 -27.45 18.59 -6.63
C TRP A 62 -25.96 18.78 -6.94
N SER A 63 -25.64 19.16 -8.19
CA SER A 63 -24.26 19.41 -8.64
C SER A 63 -23.53 20.46 -7.82
N TYR A 64 -24.20 21.50 -7.31
CA TYR A 64 -23.57 22.51 -6.45
C TYR A 64 -23.10 21.91 -5.12
N TRP A 65 -23.92 21.05 -4.51
CA TRP A 65 -23.59 20.35 -3.27
C TRP A 65 -22.45 19.35 -3.48
N PHE A 66 -22.49 18.60 -4.58
CA PHE A 66 -21.42 17.68 -4.95
C PHE A 66 -20.09 18.39 -5.14
N TRP A 67 -20.02 19.44 -5.96
CA TRP A 67 -18.76 20.14 -6.22
C TRP A 67 -18.27 20.91 -5.00
N GLY A 68 -19.16 21.55 -4.23
CA GLY A 68 -18.81 22.22 -2.99
C GLY A 68 -18.20 21.27 -1.96
N THR A 69 -18.82 20.10 -1.76
CA THR A 69 -18.26 19.07 -0.87
C THR A 69 -16.98 18.46 -1.42
N ALA A 70 -16.84 18.26 -2.73
CA ALA A 70 -15.60 17.77 -3.35
C ALA A 70 -14.42 18.71 -3.09
N LEU A 71 -14.62 20.02 -3.29
CA LEU A 71 -13.60 21.04 -3.04
C LEU A 71 -13.12 21.07 -1.58
N LEU A 72 -14.00 20.77 -0.62
CA LEU A 72 -13.66 20.74 0.80
C LEU A 72 -13.05 19.40 1.25
N THR A 73 -13.68 18.29 0.84
CA THR A 73 -13.37 16.96 1.37
C THR A 73 -12.10 16.38 0.77
N ILE A 74 -11.86 16.55 -0.53
CA ILE A 74 -10.68 15.95 -1.19
C ILE A 74 -9.38 16.46 -0.56
N PRO A 75 -9.12 17.79 -0.42
CA PRO A 75 -7.90 18.26 0.22
C PRO A 75 -7.77 17.80 1.68
N LEU A 76 -8.88 17.73 2.41
CA LEU A 76 -8.91 17.29 3.80
C LEU A 76 -8.50 15.81 3.92
N LEU A 77 -9.04 14.94 3.07
CA LEU A 77 -8.72 13.52 3.07
C LEU A 77 -7.25 13.26 2.70
N PHE A 78 -6.71 13.98 1.71
CA PHE A 78 -5.28 13.91 1.39
C PHE A 78 -4.41 14.38 2.57
N ARG A 79 -4.80 15.48 3.25
CA ARG A 79 -4.10 15.96 4.44
C ARG A 79 -4.13 14.94 5.59
N MET A 80 -5.25 14.28 5.80
CA MET A 80 -5.38 13.22 6.81
C MET A 80 -4.49 12.01 6.51
N GLU A 81 -4.49 11.52 5.28
CA GLU A 81 -3.65 10.39 4.88
C GLU A 81 -2.14 10.72 4.97
N VAL A 82 -1.76 11.96 4.66
CA VAL A 82 -0.37 12.41 4.87
C VAL A 82 0.00 12.44 6.35
N ARG A 83 -0.91 12.88 7.23
CA ARG A 83 -0.67 12.98 8.67
C ARG A 83 -0.59 11.61 9.36
N THR A 84 -1.47 10.69 8.98
CA THR A 84 -1.59 9.34 9.58
C THR A 84 -0.63 8.34 8.93
N ASN A 85 -0.01 8.70 7.81
CA ASN A 85 0.89 7.84 7.04
C ASN A 85 0.27 6.46 6.69
N GLY A 86 -1.05 6.39 6.54
CA GLY A 86 -1.80 5.17 6.25
C GLY A 86 -2.18 4.32 7.46
N ASP A 87 -1.88 4.75 8.69
CA ASP A 87 -2.17 4.01 9.94
C ASP A 87 -3.40 4.57 10.71
N TYR A 88 -4.37 5.15 9.99
CA TYR A 88 -5.55 5.77 10.63
C TYR A 88 -6.33 4.78 11.50
N LEU A 89 -6.64 3.58 10.99
CA LEU A 89 -7.34 2.56 11.77
C LEU A 89 -6.53 2.08 12.97
N GLY A 90 -5.19 2.01 12.85
CA GLY A 90 -4.32 1.66 13.97
C GLY A 90 -4.36 2.70 15.07
N GLU A 91 -4.35 3.98 14.72
CA GLU A 91 -4.53 5.09 15.67
C GLU A 91 -5.89 5.03 16.36
N VAL A 92 -6.99 4.90 15.60
CA VAL A 92 -8.34 4.83 16.19
C VAL A 92 -8.53 3.59 17.05
N ALA A 93 -7.97 2.44 16.66
CA ALA A 93 -8.05 1.22 17.46
C ALA A 93 -7.31 1.35 18.79
N ARG A 94 -6.15 2.03 18.81
CA ARG A 94 -5.42 2.32 20.05
C ARG A 94 -6.22 3.23 20.98
N ASP A 95 -6.90 4.23 20.43
CA ASP A 95 -7.76 5.14 21.18
C ASP A 95 -8.99 4.41 21.75
N LEU A 96 -9.62 3.54 20.95
CA LEU A 96 -10.76 2.73 21.39
C LEU A 96 -10.36 1.73 22.48
N ASP A 97 -9.19 1.09 22.39
CA ASP A 97 -8.71 0.16 23.44
C ASP A 97 -8.47 0.87 24.78
N HIS A 98 -8.08 2.15 24.75
CA HIS A 98 -7.95 2.96 25.97
C HIS A 98 -9.31 3.22 26.63
N ASP A 99 -10.34 3.54 25.84
CA ASP A 99 -11.69 3.82 26.35
C ASP A 99 -12.43 2.54 26.77
N GLN A 100 -12.26 1.44 26.04
CA GLN A 100 -13.03 0.21 26.22
C GLN A 100 -12.64 -0.57 27.50
N ARG A 101 -11.45 -0.31 28.07
CA ARG A 101 -11.09 -0.78 29.42
C ARG A 101 -12.02 -0.27 30.51
N THR A 102 -12.87 0.72 30.23
CA THR A 102 -13.85 1.26 31.19
C THR A 102 -15.30 0.79 30.97
N SER A 103 -15.60 0.08 29.88
CA SER A 103 -16.98 -0.34 29.56
C SER A 103 -17.05 -1.59 28.67
N SER A 104 -17.42 -2.73 29.26
CA SER A 104 -17.89 -3.93 28.52
C SER A 104 -19.40 -3.81 28.28
N PRO A 105 -19.95 -4.15 27.08
CA PRO A 105 -20.11 -5.57 26.71
C PRO A 105 -20.04 -5.96 25.21
N SER A 106 -19.63 -7.23 25.01
CA SER A 106 -19.80 -8.25 23.94
C SER A 106 -20.19 -7.86 22.50
N LEU A 107 -19.22 -8.00 21.59
CA LEU A 107 -19.24 -7.74 20.13
C LEU A 107 -19.54 -8.99 19.25
N HIS A 108 -19.89 -10.14 19.84
CA HIS A 108 -19.93 -11.42 19.12
C HIS A 108 -21.15 -11.67 18.22
N ALA A 109 -22.19 -10.82 18.22
CA ALA A 109 -23.46 -11.14 17.57
C ALA A 109 -23.62 -10.65 16.11
N ALA A 110 -22.78 -9.74 15.61
CA ALA A 110 -23.06 -9.07 14.34
C ALA A 110 -22.43 -9.67 13.07
N ALA A 111 -21.66 -10.75 13.19
CA ALA A 111 -20.87 -11.29 12.09
C ALA A 111 -21.63 -12.21 11.11
N VAL A 112 -22.95 -12.44 11.25
CA VAL A 112 -23.60 -13.62 10.63
C VAL A 112 -24.63 -13.34 9.51
N MET A 113 -24.98 -12.10 9.12
CA MET A 113 -26.07 -11.90 8.14
C MET A 113 -25.83 -10.80 7.07
N PRO A 114 -25.81 -11.13 5.75
CA PRO A 114 -25.59 -10.17 4.66
C PRO A 114 -26.74 -9.15 4.46
N ALA A 115 -28.00 -9.53 4.65
CA ALA A 115 -29.15 -8.63 4.50
C ALA A 115 -29.37 -7.72 5.73
N ALA A 116 -28.81 -8.11 6.87
CA ALA A 116 -28.80 -7.28 8.07
C ALA A 116 -27.67 -6.25 8.05
N PHE A 117 -26.83 -6.17 7.02
CA PHE A 117 -25.66 -5.28 7.02
C PHE A 117 -26.03 -3.81 7.26
N LEU A 118 -27.05 -3.28 6.58
CA LEU A 118 -27.50 -1.89 6.82
C LEU A 118 -28.08 -1.69 8.22
N GLY A 119 -28.86 -2.66 8.74
CA GLY A 119 -29.44 -2.60 10.08
C GLY A 119 -28.40 -2.81 11.20
N ALA A 120 -27.43 -3.68 10.99
CA ALA A 120 -26.31 -3.96 11.88
C ALA A 120 -25.30 -2.80 11.86
N VAL A 121 -25.05 -2.18 10.71
CA VAL A 121 -24.27 -0.94 10.60
C VAL A 121 -24.99 0.20 11.31
N ALA A 122 -26.30 0.35 11.13
CA ALA A 122 -27.08 1.37 11.85
C ALA A 122 -27.09 1.12 13.37
N TYR A 123 -27.29 -0.12 13.81
CA TYR A 123 -27.25 -0.52 15.22
C TYR A 123 -25.86 -0.34 15.83
N HIS A 124 -24.79 -0.74 15.14
CA HIS A 124 -23.41 -0.51 15.59
C HIS A 124 -23.02 0.96 15.57
N ALA A 125 -23.53 1.74 14.60
CA ALA A 125 -23.35 3.19 14.60
C ALA A 125 -24.08 3.86 15.76
N ALA A 126 -25.24 3.36 16.16
CA ALA A 126 -25.95 3.84 17.34
C ALA A 126 -25.24 3.44 18.65
N ALA A 127 -24.75 2.20 18.74
CA ALA A 127 -24.09 1.66 19.93
C ALA A 127 -22.66 2.19 20.12
N ASN A 128 -21.93 2.43 19.04
CA ASN A 128 -20.56 2.96 19.06
C ASN A 128 -20.33 3.89 17.85
N PRO A 129 -20.79 5.15 17.91
CA PRO A 129 -20.71 6.09 16.79
C PRO A 129 -19.28 6.36 16.33
N ARG A 130 -18.30 6.23 17.24
CA ARG A 130 -16.87 6.37 16.91
C ARG A 130 -16.38 5.27 16.00
N ALA A 131 -16.69 4.01 16.31
CA ALA A 131 -16.29 2.87 15.48
C ALA A 131 -16.92 2.92 14.08
N ALA A 132 -18.20 3.30 13.98
CA ALA A 132 -18.86 3.46 12.69
C ALA A 132 -18.26 4.62 11.88
N THR A 133 -17.97 5.75 12.52
CA THR A 133 -17.32 6.89 11.87
C THR A 133 -15.94 6.51 11.37
N ALA A 134 -15.16 5.74 12.14
CA ALA A 134 -13.85 5.25 11.72
C ALA A 134 -13.94 4.38 10.45
N GLY A 135 -14.94 3.50 10.35
CA GLY A 135 -15.19 2.70 9.15
C GLY A 135 -15.52 3.55 7.91
N PHE A 136 -16.36 4.58 8.05
CA PHE A 136 -16.64 5.52 6.96
C PHE A 136 -15.41 6.32 6.54
N VAL A 137 -14.63 6.78 7.52
CA VAL A 137 -13.39 7.53 7.26
C VAL A 137 -12.38 6.65 6.52
N GLU A 138 -12.22 5.38 6.91
CA GLU A 138 -11.33 4.45 6.20
C GLU A 138 -11.77 4.23 4.74
N LEU A 139 -13.07 4.08 4.49
CA LEU A 139 -13.61 3.99 3.14
C LEU A 139 -13.29 5.26 2.33
N PHE A 140 -13.44 6.45 2.94
CA PHE A 140 -13.14 7.73 2.28
C PHE A 140 -11.65 7.97 2.03
N ILE A 141 -10.78 7.44 2.89
CA ILE A 141 -9.32 7.56 2.77
C ILE A 141 -8.72 6.56 1.77
N THR A 142 -9.44 5.49 1.42
CA THR A 142 -8.96 4.45 0.49
C THR A 142 -8.48 5.02 -0.85
N GLY A 143 -9.24 5.93 -1.47
CA GLY A 143 -8.84 6.59 -2.72
C GLY A 143 -7.54 7.40 -2.59
N PRO A 144 -7.48 8.39 -1.67
CA PRO A 144 -6.26 9.15 -1.37
C PRO A 144 -5.06 8.27 -1.05
N ARG A 145 -5.24 7.17 -0.31
CA ARG A 145 -4.18 6.22 0.02
C ARG A 145 -3.59 5.57 -1.23
N TRP A 146 -4.42 5.13 -2.17
CA TRP A 146 -3.93 4.53 -3.43
C TRP A 146 -3.19 5.56 -4.29
N VAL A 147 -3.72 6.78 -4.38
CA VAL A 147 -3.06 7.87 -5.12
C VAL A 147 -1.71 8.22 -4.51
N LEU A 148 -1.65 8.41 -3.18
CA LEU A 148 -0.42 8.75 -2.49
C LEU A 148 0.59 7.60 -2.48
N ALA A 149 0.15 6.35 -2.33
CA ALA A 149 1.03 5.19 -2.43
C ALA A 149 1.71 5.10 -3.80
N GLY A 150 0.93 5.25 -4.89
CA GLY A 150 1.48 5.27 -6.24
C GLY A 150 2.40 6.47 -6.49
N ALA A 151 2.01 7.67 -6.06
CA ALA A 151 2.84 8.86 -6.19
C ALA A 151 4.15 8.76 -5.40
N ARG A 152 4.12 8.23 -4.17
CA ARG A 152 5.32 7.96 -3.36
C ARG A 152 6.20 6.92 -4.05
N HIS A 153 5.62 5.84 -4.58
CA HIS A 153 6.36 4.83 -5.32
C HIS A 153 7.10 5.43 -6.52
N LEU A 154 6.41 6.20 -7.38
CA LEU A 154 7.04 6.84 -8.54
C LEU A 154 8.13 7.86 -8.15
N ARG A 155 7.90 8.64 -7.09
CA ARG A 155 8.93 9.55 -6.54
C ARG A 155 10.15 8.80 -6.06
N LEU A 156 9.96 7.65 -5.40
CA LEU A 156 11.07 6.81 -4.93
C LEU A 156 11.80 6.16 -6.10
N VAL A 157 11.10 5.67 -7.13
CA VAL A 157 11.73 5.11 -8.34
C VAL A 157 12.71 6.09 -8.98
N ASN A 158 12.36 7.37 -9.06
CA ASN A 158 13.24 8.41 -9.60
C ASN A 158 14.47 8.72 -8.73
N LYS A 159 14.47 8.28 -7.46
CA LYS A 159 15.59 8.43 -6.52
C LYS A 159 16.45 7.18 -6.40
N ILE A 160 16.00 6.04 -6.95
CA ILE A 160 16.77 4.80 -6.89
C ILE A 160 17.95 4.90 -7.86
N PRO A 161 19.17 4.54 -7.42
CA PRO A 161 20.34 4.51 -8.27
C PRO A 161 20.13 3.66 -9.53
N LYS A 162 20.79 4.05 -10.62
CA LYS A 162 20.82 3.25 -11.85
C LYS A 162 21.74 2.07 -11.65
N VAL A 163 21.18 0.93 -11.26
CA VAL A 163 21.94 -0.30 -11.00
C VAL A 163 22.23 -1.11 -12.26
N SER A 164 23.35 -1.83 -12.26
CA SER A 164 23.60 -2.90 -13.22
C SER A 164 22.70 -4.10 -12.90
N LEU A 165 21.76 -4.40 -13.80
CA LEU A 165 20.85 -5.54 -13.64
C LEU A 165 21.59 -6.88 -13.66
N GLU A 166 22.69 -6.98 -14.42
CA GLU A 166 23.51 -8.18 -14.46
C GLU A 166 24.16 -8.44 -13.10
N ARG A 167 24.71 -7.38 -12.49
CA ARG A 167 25.31 -7.46 -11.16
C ARG A 167 24.27 -7.82 -10.09
N THR A 168 23.11 -7.16 -10.17
CA THR A 168 21.96 -7.41 -9.30
C THR A 168 21.49 -8.87 -9.38
N ALA A 169 21.41 -9.43 -10.59
CA ALA A 169 21.10 -10.85 -10.81
C ALA A 169 22.18 -11.77 -10.22
N GLY A 170 23.46 -11.36 -10.29
CA GLY A 170 24.56 -12.03 -9.60
C GLY A 170 24.35 -12.12 -8.09
N VAL A 171 23.99 -11.01 -7.42
CA VAL A 171 23.66 -11.00 -5.98
C VAL A 171 22.53 -11.97 -5.68
N VAL A 172 21.45 -11.92 -6.46
CA VAL A 172 20.29 -12.79 -6.29
C VAL A 172 20.66 -14.26 -6.45
N ARG A 173 21.51 -14.59 -7.43
CA ARG A 173 22.01 -15.96 -7.61
C ARG A 173 22.80 -16.43 -6.39
N THR A 174 23.76 -15.64 -5.91
CA THR A 174 24.53 -15.99 -4.70
C THR A 174 23.62 -16.20 -3.49
N LEU A 175 22.58 -15.38 -3.33
CA LEU A 175 21.58 -15.55 -2.27
C LEU A 175 20.66 -16.76 -2.49
N LEU A 176 20.38 -17.17 -3.72
CA LEU A 176 19.61 -18.38 -3.99
C LEU A 176 20.38 -19.63 -3.57
N ASP A 177 21.69 -19.63 -3.77
CA ASP A 177 22.58 -20.75 -3.39
C ASP A 177 22.71 -20.90 -1.85
N HIS A 178 22.26 -19.91 -1.07
CA HIS A 178 22.37 -19.89 0.39
C HIS A 178 21.01 -19.65 1.08
N ASP A 179 20.51 -20.62 1.83
CA ASP A 179 19.20 -20.50 2.50
C ASP A 179 19.22 -19.60 3.76
N ARG A 180 20.38 -19.46 4.43
CA ARG A 180 20.50 -18.77 5.73
C ARG A 180 20.74 -17.26 5.65
N GLY A 181 20.68 -16.69 4.45
CA GLY A 181 21.15 -15.33 4.18
C GLY A 181 22.66 -15.19 4.33
N LEU A 182 23.20 -14.13 3.74
CA LEU A 182 24.65 -13.86 3.68
C LEU A 182 24.96 -12.49 4.27
N GLU A 183 26.17 -12.32 4.79
CA GLU A 183 26.62 -10.99 5.18
C GLU A 183 26.88 -10.15 3.93
N PRO A 184 26.64 -8.82 3.96
CA PRO A 184 26.90 -7.96 2.79
C PRO A 184 28.33 -8.09 2.24
N LYS A 185 29.32 -8.32 3.10
CA LYS A 185 30.72 -8.52 2.68
C LYS A 185 30.91 -9.78 1.81
N ASP A 186 30.11 -10.83 2.06
CA ASP A 186 30.18 -12.10 1.33
C ASP A 186 29.43 -12.01 -0.02
N LEU A 187 28.66 -10.92 -0.22
CA LEU A 187 27.98 -10.64 -1.48
C LEU A 187 28.83 -9.80 -2.43
N LEU A 188 29.95 -9.22 -1.98
CA LEU A 188 30.83 -8.40 -2.82
C LEU A 188 31.44 -9.25 -3.94
N GLY A 189 31.37 -8.75 -5.17
CA GLY A 189 32.09 -9.34 -6.29
C GLY A 189 33.58 -9.00 -6.25
N ASP A 190 34.38 -9.77 -7.00
CA ASP A 190 35.79 -9.43 -7.22
C ASP A 190 35.87 -8.03 -7.85
N PHE A 191 36.58 -7.11 -7.19
CA PHE A 191 36.77 -5.71 -7.61
C PHE A 191 35.54 -4.79 -7.53
N GLU A 192 34.46 -5.22 -6.89
CA GLU A 192 33.29 -4.38 -6.68
C GLU A 192 33.47 -3.43 -5.49
N SER A 193 33.04 -2.17 -5.65
CA SER A 193 32.98 -1.22 -4.54
C SER A 193 31.79 -1.53 -3.61
N ARG A 194 31.89 -1.13 -2.33
CA ARG A 194 30.77 -1.28 -1.38
C ARG A 194 29.54 -0.49 -1.82
N ASP A 195 29.74 0.65 -2.47
CA ASP A 195 28.66 1.52 -2.94
C ASP A 195 27.86 0.84 -4.05
N GLU A 196 28.51 0.21 -5.04
CA GLU A 196 27.83 -0.53 -6.12
C GLU A 196 26.96 -1.68 -5.60
N LEU A 197 27.47 -2.42 -4.61
CA LEU A 197 26.69 -3.46 -3.95
C LEU A 197 25.51 -2.84 -3.19
N GLN A 198 25.75 -1.77 -2.43
CA GLN A 198 24.70 -1.08 -1.68
C GLN A 198 23.57 -0.59 -2.59
N GLU A 199 23.88 -0.02 -3.75
CA GLU A 199 22.88 0.38 -4.73
C GLU A 199 22.05 -0.81 -5.23
N SER A 200 22.71 -1.93 -5.54
CA SER A 200 22.05 -3.18 -5.95
C SER A 200 21.12 -3.72 -4.85
N LEU A 201 21.56 -3.68 -3.59
CA LEU A 201 20.76 -4.10 -2.43
C LEU A 201 19.56 -3.17 -2.19
N ILE A 202 19.75 -1.85 -2.27
CA ILE A 202 18.65 -0.88 -2.17
C ILE A 202 17.60 -1.13 -3.24
N TRP A 203 18.04 -1.34 -4.49
CA TRP A 203 17.15 -1.65 -5.60
C TRP A 203 16.38 -2.96 -5.35
N LEU A 204 17.06 -4.03 -4.93
CA LEU A 204 16.42 -5.32 -4.63
C LEU A 204 15.43 -5.23 -3.47
N ALA A 205 15.79 -4.51 -2.40
CA ALA A 205 14.93 -4.31 -1.24
C ALA A 205 13.67 -3.52 -1.63
N PHE A 206 13.83 -2.45 -2.41
CA PHE A 206 12.72 -1.63 -2.90
C PHE A 206 11.70 -2.44 -3.70
N TYR A 207 12.16 -3.32 -4.59
CA TYR A 207 11.29 -4.21 -5.37
C TYR A 207 10.90 -5.51 -4.63
N GLY A 208 11.20 -5.60 -3.33
CA GLY A 208 10.78 -6.69 -2.46
C GLY A 208 11.36 -8.04 -2.85
N TRP A 209 12.59 -8.05 -3.36
CA TRP A 209 13.33 -9.28 -3.65
C TRP A 209 13.99 -9.84 -2.40
N ILE A 210 14.61 -8.96 -1.61
CA ILE A 210 15.40 -9.29 -0.43
C ILE A 210 14.83 -8.62 0.83
N GLY A 211 15.10 -9.23 1.97
CA GLY A 211 15.00 -8.59 3.28
C GLY A 211 16.36 -8.49 3.94
N VAL A 212 16.46 -7.61 4.93
CA VAL A 212 17.66 -7.40 5.74
C VAL A 212 17.29 -7.75 7.18
N SER A 213 18.17 -8.45 7.89
CA SER A 213 17.98 -8.76 9.30
C SER A 213 17.84 -7.47 10.13
N LYS A 214 17.22 -7.58 11.31
CA LYS A 214 17.05 -6.42 12.21
C LYS A 214 18.39 -5.79 12.62
N SER A 215 19.43 -6.61 12.75
CA SER A 215 20.81 -6.21 13.04
C SER A 215 21.55 -5.63 11.83
N GLY A 216 21.03 -5.75 10.61
CA GLY A 216 21.70 -5.32 9.39
C GLY A 216 22.86 -6.22 8.94
N ASP A 217 23.13 -7.30 9.68
CA ASP A 217 24.25 -8.21 9.46
C ASP A 217 24.02 -9.19 8.31
N ARG A 218 22.75 -9.47 7.95
CA ARG A 218 22.41 -10.49 6.96
C ARG A 218 21.38 -10.02 5.96
N VAL A 219 21.58 -10.41 4.71
CA VAL A 219 20.64 -10.23 3.60
C VAL A 219 20.09 -11.59 3.22
N TYR A 220 18.77 -11.70 3.10
CA TYR A 220 18.08 -12.92 2.71
C TYR A 220 17.13 -12.65 1.55
N ILE A 221 16.92 -13.66 0.72
CA ILE A 221 15.88 -13.62 -0.32
C ILE A 221 14.53 -14.01 0.30
N TYR A 222 13.45 -13.29 -0.02
CA TYR A 222 12.12 -13.69 0.45
C TYR A 222 11.72 -15.05 -0.14
N SER A 223 10.99 -15.85 0.64
CA SER A 223 10.52 -17.18 0.20
C SER A 223 9.65 -17.11 -1.06
N GLU A 224 8.81 -16.08 -1.19
CA GLU A 224 8.01 -15.81 -2.40
C GLU A 224 8.91 -15.55 -3.61
N SER A 225 9.93 -14.70 -3.44
CA SER A 225 10.93 -14.39 -4.48
C SER A 225 11.69 -15.64 -4.92
N ARG A 226 12.10 -16.50 -3.97
CA ARG A 226 12.77 -17.78 -4.26
C ARG A 226 11.88 -18.70 -5.09
N ARG A 227 10.61 -18.89 -4.68
CA ARG A 227 9.63 -19.69 -5.44
C ARG A 227 9.42 -19.13 -6.85
N PHE A 228 9.30 -17.80 -6.98
CA PHE A 228 9.15 -17.16 -8.28
C PHE A 228 10.38 -17.34 -9.19
N LEU A 229 11.58 -17.45 -8.62
CA LEU A 229 12.83 -17.68 -9.35
C LEU A 229 13.08 -19.16 -9.68
N THR A 230 12.53 -20.11 -8.92
CA THR A 230 12.71 -21.56 -9.19
C THR A 230 11.57 -22.20 -10.00
N ALA A 231 10.34 -21.68 -9.93
CA ALA A 231 9.14 -22.32 -10.51
C ALA A 231 9.10 -22.52 -12.04
N GLN A 232 10.10 -22.09 -12.82
CA GLN A 232 10.19 -22.47 -14.25
C GLN A 232 11.54 -23.07 -14.65
N SER A 233 12.43 -23.40 -13.72
CA SER A 233 13.57 -24.26 -14.05
C SER A 233 13.18 -25.74 -14.09
N SER A 234 11.93 -26.06 -13.73
CA SER A 234 11.37 -27.40 -13.66
C SER A 234 10.47 -27.78 -14.85
N ASN A 235 10.35 -26.90 -15.85
CA ASN A 235 9.63 -27.14 -17.11
C ASN A 235 10.63 -27.13 -18.26
#